data_AF-A0A8D8JVX5-F1
#
_entry.id   AF-A0A8D8JVX5-F1
#
_cell.length_a   1.000
_cell.length_b   1.000
_cell.length_c   1.000
_cell.angle_alpha   90.00
_cell.angle_beta   90.00
_cell.angle_gamma   90.00
#
_symmetry.space_group_name_H-M   'P 1'
#
loop_
_entity.id
_entity.type
_entity.pdbx_description
1 polymer ?
#
loop_
_entity_poly.entity_id
_entity_poly.type
_entity_poly.pdbx_seq_one_letter_code
_entity_poly.pdbx_strand_id
1 'polypeptide(L)'
;MNDTASEQLSEQSLRGGETIRVESVPEEGVQGGEEEQPWTVYQFICDQALFYSRETLDHIVLVIFIYTLLCLVLYKLLFHRCSRWLKLVRKSRLPATANRALLVTAHPDDESMFFGPTILELRRRNCRIFLLCLSDGNYDKKGPTRRQELWDASESLGIKPEDITLLNATHLQDDPAVEWKTVTIANQILKHLEALDADLLVTFDKDGVSGHPNHSAIYYATASLCLSGMIPNKCKVLTLESVNLCRKYVSILDLPITLLLSTNWSVLSWESRRAVQNAMRLHRSQMVWFRQLYVAFSRYMVINSLCEINQSDVEFEILNS
;
A
#
# COMPACT_ATOMS: atom_id res chain seq x y z
N MET A 1 45.51 -5.93 106.17
CA MET A 1 45.55 -5.85 107.65
C MET A 1 44.44 -4.92 108.06
N ASN A 2 43.46 -5.49 108.80
CA ASN A 2 42.64 -4.87 109.85
C ASN A 2 41.81 -3.63 109.46
N ASP A 3 40.57 -3.41 109.89
CA ASP A 3 39.73 -4.06 110.89
C ASP A 3 38.31 -3.48 110.74
N THR A 4 37.32 -4.34 110.96
CA THR A 4 36.01 -4.16 111.63
C THR A 4 35.30 -2.80 111.82
N ALA A 5 33.95 -2.94 111.89
CA ALA A 5 32.97 -2.15 112.67
C ALA A 5 32.45 -0.85 112.02
N SER A 6 31.21 -0.39 112.17
CA SER A 6 29.97 -0.75 112.90
C SER A 6 28.95 0.34 112.48
N GLU A 7 27.75 0.01 111.98
CA GLU A 7 26.48 -0.03 112.73
C GLU A 7 25.99 1.34 113.30
N GLN A 8 24.79 1.77 112.85
CA GLN A 8 23.72 2.58 113.50
C GLN A 8 22.98 3.45 112.46
N LEU A 9 21.80 3.06 111.96
CA LEU A 9 20.44 3.21 112.54
C LEU A 9 19.90 4.66 112.57
N SER A 10 18.93 4.93 111.68
CA SER A 10 17.78 5.78 111.99
C SER A 10 16.55 5.30 111.19
N GLU A 11 15.63 4.63 111.89
CA GLU A 11 14.21 4.44 111.57
C GLU A 11 13.53 5.83 111.39
N GLN A 12 12.47 6.08 110.62
CA GLN A 12 11.09 5.57 110.65
C GLN A 12 10.38 6.32 109.49
N SER A 13 9.48 5.74 108.68
CA SER A 13 8.04 5.77 108.97
C SER A 13 7.23 4.96 107.95
N LEU A 14 6.46 4.05 108.53
CA LEU A 14 5.32 3.24 108.10
C LEU A 14 4.28 3.86 107.15
N ARG A 15 3.77 3.02 106.23
CA ARG A 15 2.36 2.64 105.92
C ARG A 15 2.28 2.22 104.45
N GLY A 16 1.67 1.14 104.02
CA GLY A 16 0.83 0.09 104.58
C GLY A 16 0.45 -0.79 103.38
N GLY A 17 0.44 -2.10 103.54
CA GLY A 17 0.24 -3.04 102.44
C GLY A 17 -1.21 -3.15 101.98
N GLU A 18 -1.38 -3.60 100.74
CA GLU A 18 -2.54 -4.38 100.30
C GLU A 18 -2.11 -5.31 99.17
N THR A 19 -2.03 -6.59 99.50
CA THR A 19 -2.00 -7.73 98.57
C THR A 19 -3.40 -7.92 98.00
N ILE A 20 -3.59 -8.19 96.70
CA ILE A 20 -4.64 -9.09 96.19
C ILE A 20 -4.52 -9.35 94.66
N ARG A 21 -4.68 -10.64 94.34
CA ARG A 21 -5.07 -11.30 93.08
C ARG A 21 -4.08 -11.40 91.91
N VAL A 22 -3.55 -12.63 91.81
CA VAL A 22 -3.23 -13.32 90.55
C VAL A 22 -4.51 -13.40 89.71
N GLU A 23 -4.48 -12.79 88.52
CA GLU A 23 -5.53 -12.93 87.51
C GLU A 23 -4.99 -13.72 86.32
N SER A 24 -5.78 -14.70 85.92
CA SER A 24 -5.54 -15.76 84.95
C SER A 24 -5.32 -15.24 83.53
N VAL A 25 -4.34 -15.85 82.84
CA VAL A 25 -4.10 -15.74 81.40
C VAL A 25 -5.35 -16.19 80.63
N PRO A 26 -5.93 -15.38 79.72
CA PRO A 26 -6.90 -15.86 78.76
C PRO A 26 -6.19 -16.47 77.55
N GLU A 27 -6.71 -17.62 77.13
CA GLU A 27 -6.33 -18.44 75.99
C GLU A 27 -6.22 -17.64 74.68
N GLU A 28 -5.19 -17.95 73.89
CA GLU A 28 -5.03 -17.50 72.51
C GLU A 28 -6.24 -17.95 71.66
N GLY A 29 -7.13 -17.01 71.38
CA GLY A 29 -8.13 -17.15 70.34
C GLY A 29 -7.48 -17.05 68.98
N VAL A 30 -7.27 -18.20 68.34
CA VAL A 30 -7.06 -18.31 66.88
C VAL A 30 -8.33 -17.79 66.20
N GLN A 31 -8.33 -16.52 65.79
CA GLN A 31 -9.37 -15.94 64.94
C GLN A 31 -8.79 -15.63 63.57
N GLY A 32 -9.28 -16.39 62.59
CA GLY A 32 -9.48 -15.97 61.21
C GLY A 32 -8.23 -15.62 60.43
N GLY A 33 -7.72 -16.58 59.66
CA GLY A 33 -6.97 -16.23 58.46
C GLY A 33 -7.88 -15.40 57.56
N GLU A 34 -7.57 -14.12 57.40
CA GLU A 34 -7.99 -13.39 56.21
C GLU A 34 -7.31 -14.09 55.04
N GLU A 35 -8.08 -14.81 54.23
CA GLU A 35 -7.66 -15.18 52.88
C GLU A 35 -7.33 -13.87 52.15
N GLU A 36 -6.05 -13.50 52.09
CA GLU A 36 -5.55 -12.51 51.15
C GLU A 36 -5.88 -13.03 49.75
N GLN A 37 -7.00 -12.53 49.24
CA GLN A 37 -7.56 -12.77 47.93
C GLN A 37 -6.46 -12.62 46.85
N PRO A 38 -6.14 -13.66 46.07
CA PRO A 38 -5.14 -13.61 44.98
C PRO A 38 -5.53 -12.71 43.80
N TRP A 39 -6.60 -11.94 43.97
CA TRP A 39 -7.19 -11.04 42.98
C TRP A 39 -6.42 -9.72 42.83
N THR A 40 -5.52 -9.36 43.74
CA THR A 40 -4.84 -8.04 43.75
C THR A 40 -3.75 -7.89 42.70
N VAL A 41 -2.88 -8.88 42.52
CA VAL A 41 -1.80 -8.83 41.52
C VAL A 41 -2.35 -8.99 40.11
N TYR A 42 -3.34 -9.88 39.93
CA TYR A 42 -4.01 -10.05 38.64
C TYR A 42 -4.77 -8.79 38.24
N GLN A 43 -5.57 -8.20 39.14
CA GLN A 43 -6.26 -6.94 38.88
C GLN A 43 -5.29 -5.79 38.61
N PHE A 44 -4.19 -5.69 39.38
CA PHE A 44 -3.16 -4.69 39.14
C PHE A 44 -2.51 -4.83 37.76
N ILE A 45 -2.15 -6.05 37.35
CA ILE A 45 -1.60 -6.32 36.01
C ILE A 45 -2.63 -5.96 34.94
N CYS A 46 -3.89 -6.34 35.12
CA CYS A 46 -4.98 -5.99 34.20
C CYS A 46 -5.17 -4.47 34.09
N ASP A 47 -5.20 -3.75 35.20
CA ASP A 47 -5.39 -2.31 35.24
C ASP A 47 -4.21 -1.56 34.60
N GLN A 48 -2.98 -2.00 34.87
CA GLN A 48 -1.78 -1.47 34.20
C GLN A 48 -1.82 -1.75 32.69
N ALA A 49 -2.14 -2.98 32.29
CA ALA A 49 -2.29 -3.33 30.88
C ALA A 49 -3.37 -2.49 30.19
N LEU A 50 -4.51 -2.28 30.84
CA LEU A 50 -5.59 -1.43 30.34
C LEU A 50 -5.16 0.04 30.21
N PHE A 51 -4.47 0.58 31.22
CA PHE A 51 -3.93 1.93 31.18
C PHE A 51 -2.96 2.12 30.02
N TYR A 52 -1.93 1.27 29.91
CA TYR A 52 -0.97 1.33 28.80
C TYR A 52 -1.63 1.10 27.44
N SER A 53 -2.64 0.22 27.35
CA SER A 53 -3.37 -0.01 26.11
C SER A 53 -4.15 1.22 25.68
N ARG A 54 -4.76 1.95 26.62
CA ARG A 54 -5.51 3.18 26.34
C ARG A 54 -4.58 4.30 25.87
N GLU A 55 -3.51 4.55 26.59
CA GLU A 55 -2.50 5.55 26.20
C GLU A 55 -1.90 5.23 24.82
N THR A 56 -1.59 3.96 24.56
CA THR A 56 -1.09 3.50 23.26
C THR A 56 -2.13 3.73 22.16
N LEU A 57 -3.41 3.44 22.42
CA LEU A 57 -4.49 3.66 21.47
C LEU A 57 -4.65 5.15 21.16
N ASP A 58 -4.59 6.02 22.16
CA ASP A 58 -4.67 7.48 21.98
C ASP A 58 -3.52 7.99 21.11
N HIS A 59 -2.30 7.50 21.32
CA HIS A 59 -1.15 7.82 20.46
C HIS A 59 -1.32 7.31 19.03
N ILE A 60 -1.79 6.08 18.83
CA ILE A 60 -2.04 5.52 17.49
C ILE A 60 -3.10 6.35 16.75
N VAL A 61 -4.20 6.70 17.42
CA VAL A 61 -5.26 7.53 16.84
C VAL A 61 -4.72 8.90 16.45
N LEU A 62 -3.91 9.52 17.31
CA LEU A 62 -3.28 10.82 17.03
C LEU A 62 -2.35 10.74 15.81
N VAL A 63 -1.52 9.70 15.71
CA VAL A 63 -0.61 9.51 14.56
C VAL A 63 -1.39 9.31 13.26
N ILE A 64 -2.45 8.48 13.27
CA ILE A 64 -3.32 8.27 12.10
C ILE A 64 -4.00 9.58 11.69
N PHE A 65 -4.46 10.37 12.66
CA PHE A 65 -5.09 11.67 12.40
C PHE A 65 -4.11 12.66 11.77
N ILE A 66 -2.91 12.82 12.34
CA ILE A 66 -1.86 13.69 11.81
C ILE A 66 -1.46 13.24 10.40
N TYR A 67 -1.28 11.93 10.18
CA TYR A 67 -0.93 11.37 8.88
C TYR A 67 -2.02 11.62 7.83
N THR A 68 -3.29 11.44 8.20
CA THR A 68 -4.43 11.72 7.32
C THR A 68 -4.48 13.20 6.97
N LEU A 69 -4.28 14.09 7.94
CA LEU A 69 -4.22 15.53 7.70
C LEU A 69 -3.07 15.90 6.74
N LEU A 70 -1.88 15.33 6.94
CA LEU A 70 -0.75 15.49 6.03
C LEU A 70 -1.11 15.10 4.59
N CYS A 71 -1.74 13.93 4.40
CA CYS A 71 -2.17 13.46 3.09
C CYS A 71 -3.16 14.43 2.43
N LEU A 72 -4.15 14.93 3.19
CA LEU A 72 -5.15 15.88 2.70
C LEU A 72 -4.52 17.23 2.34
N VAL A 73 -3.57 17.72 3.14
CA VAL A 73 -2.82 18.95 2.85
C VAL A 73 -1.99 18.79 1.58
N LEU A 74 -1.21 17.71 1.47
CA LEU A 74 -0.42 17.43 0.25
C LEU A 74 -1.31 17.32 -0.99
N TYR A 75 -2.43 16.59 -0.89
CA TYR A 75 -3.37 16.46 -1.98
C TYR A 75 -3.97 17.81 -2.38
N LYS A 76 -4.37 18.65 -1.41
CA LYS A 76 -4.83 20.02 -1.70
C LYS A 76 -3.73 20.85 -2.37
N LEU A 77 -2.49 20.80 -1.88
CA LEU A 77 -1.35 21.52 -2.46
C LEU A 77 -1.09 21.14 -3.92
N LEU A 78 -1.25 19.87 -4.29
CA LEU A 78 -1.10 19.39 -5.68
C LEU A 78 -2.11 20.00 -6.65
N PHE A 79 -3.32 20.34 -6.18
CA PHE A 79 -4.43 20.79 -7.03
C PHE A 79 -4.90 22.22 -6.74
N HIS A 80 -4.27 22.95 -5.81
CA HIS A 80 -4.66 24.32 -5.49
C HIS A 80 -4.23 25.31 -6.58
N ARG A 81 -5.17 26.13 -7.08
CA ARG A 81 -4.98 27.02 -8.24
C ARG A 81 -3.98 28.17 -8.01
N CYS A 82 -3.58 28.43 -6.76
CA CYS A 82 -2.61 29.48 -6.40
C CYS A 82 -1.14 28.99 -6.43
N SER A 83 -0.85 27.85 -7.06
CA SER A 83 0.50 27.27 -7.16
C SER A 83 1.40 27.94 -8.23
N ARG A 84 1.34 29.27 -8.36
CA ARG A 84 2.40 30.01 -9.07
C ARG A 84 3.63 30.21 -8.19
N TRP A 85 3.44 30.30 -6.87
CA TRP A 85 4.50 30.49 -5.87
C TRP A 85 5.05 29.19 -5.27
N LEU A 86 4.31 28.07 -5.36
CA LEU A 86 4.68 26.78 -4.74
C LEU A 86 4.96 25.68 -5.78
N LYS A 87 5.85 25.93 -6.74
CA LYS A 87 6.28 24.95 -7.76
C LYS A 87 7.02 23.71 -7.20
N LEU A 88 7.12 23.55 -5.87
CA LEU A 88 7.88 22.48 -5.23
C LEU A 88 7.29 21.09 -5.49
N VAL A 89 5.96 20.94 -5.50
CA VAL A 89 5.31 19.63 -5.61
C VAL A 89 4.53 19.53 -6.92
N ARG A 90 4.94 18.60 -7.79
CA ARG A 90 4.28 18.35 -9.07
C ARG A 90 3.32 17.18 -8.95
N LYS A 91 2.11 17.35 -9.49
CA LYS A 91 1.09 16.28 -9.57
C LYS A 91 1.55 15.06 -10.38
N SER A 92 2.50 15.27 -11.29
CA SER A 92 3.08 14.20 -12.09
C SER A 92 4.55 14.47 -12.40
N ARG A 93 5.34 13.40 -12.42
CA ARG A 93 6.73 13.36 -12.85
C ARG A 93 6.96 12.38 -14.02
N LEU A 94 5.95 12.13 -14.86
CA LEU A 94 6.18 11.36 -16.09
C LEU A 94 7.18 12.08 -17.03
N PRO A 95 7.85 11.36 -17.95
CA PRO A 95 8.70 11.95 -18.98
C PRO A 95 7.97 13.07 -19.74
N ALA A 96 8.61 14.23 -19.87
CA ALA A 96 7.99 15.41 -20.47
C ALA A 96 7.93 15.37 -22.01
N THR A 97 8.76 14.53 -22.63
CA THR A 97 9.02 14.52 -24.08
C THR A 97 8.27 13.42 -24.84
N ALA A 98 7.43 12.63 -24.16
CA ALA A 98 6.70 11.54 -24.80
C ALA A 98 5.52 12.07 -25.62
N ASN A 99 5.56 11.88 -26.94
CA ASN A 99 4.49 12.26 -27.86
C ASN A 99 3.60 11.07 -28.22
N ARG A 100 4.14 9.85 -28.15
CA ARG A 100 3.51 8.62 -28.63
C ARG A 100 3.80 7.48 -27.66
N ALA A 101 2.82 7.17 -26.82
CA ALA A 101 2.95 6.12 -25.81
C ALA A 101 2.27 4.82 -26.27
N LEU A 102 2.96 3.70 -26.17
CA LEU A 102 2.40 2.36 -26.25
C LEU A 102 2.15 1.84 -24.83
N LEU A 103 0.90 1.60 -24.49
CA LEU A 103 0.48 0.93 -23.26
C LEU A 103 0.22 -0.55 -23.58
N VAL A 104 0.93 -1.45 -22.91
CA VAL A 104 0.78 -2.90 -23.10
C VAL A 104 0.15 -3.52 -21.85
N THR A 105 -1.01 -4.14 -22.02
CA THR A 105 -1.77 -4.83 -20.98
C THR A 105 -2.02 -6.29 -21.33
N ALA A 106 -2.35 -7.12 -20.33
CA ALA A 106 -2.62 -8.53 -20.55
C ALA A 106 -4.10 -8.75 -20.91
N HIS A 107 -5.00 -8.09 -20.19
CA HIS A 107 -6.43 -8.37 -20.24
C HIS A 107 -7.26 -7.11 -20.45
N PRO A 108 -8.50 -7.25 -20.97
CA PRO A 108 -9.50 -6.21 -20.88
C PRO A 108 -9.78 -5.88 -19.41
N ASP A 109 -9.77 -4.60 -19.03
CA ASP A 109 -9.91 -4.02 -17.68
C ASP A 109 -8.62 -3.47 -17.08
N ASP A 110 -7.47 -4.03 -17.42
CA ASP A 110 -6.16 -3.60 -16.94
C ASP A 110 -5.91 -2.10 -17.14
N GLU A 111 -6.35 -1.56 -18.28
CA GLU A 111 -6.13 -0.16 -18.66
C GLU A 111 -6.84 0.79 -17.67
N SER A 112 -8.05 0.42 -17.28
CA SER A 112 -8.88 1.18 -16.33
C SER A 112 -8.53 0.84 -14.88
N MET A 113 -8.18 -0.41 -14.61
CA MET A 113 -7.92 -0.93 -13.28
C MET A 113 -6.58 -0.45 -12.72
N PHE A 114 -5.57 -0.33 -13.58
CA PHE A 114 -4.20 -0.07 -13.16
C PHE A 114 -3.62 1.22 -13.74
N PHE A 115 -3.92 1.55 -15.00
CA PHE A 115 -3.22 2.62 -15.73
C PHE A 115 -4.00 3.93 -15.89
N GLY A 116 -5.21 4.03 -15.35
CA GLY A 116 -6.06 5.23 -15.45
C GLY A 116 -5.34 6.56 -15.13
N PRO A 117 -4.60 6.68 -14.01
CA PRO A 117 -3.80 7.86 -13.72
C PRO A 117 -2.73 8.21 -14.75
N THR A 118 -2.10 7.20 -15.35
CA THR A 118 -1.08 7.37 -16.39
C THR A 118 -1.72 7.79 -17.71
N ILE A 119 -2.80 7.12 -18.13
CA ILE A 119 -3.54 7.41 -19.36
C ILE A 119 -4.03 8.87 -19.36
N LEU A 120 -4.71 9.30 -18.29
CA LEU A 120 -5.26 10.65 -18.22
C LEU A 120 -4.17 11.74 -18.18
N GLU A 121 -3.02 11.47 -17.54
CA GLU A 121 -1.92 12.42 -17.49
C GLU A 121 -1.16 12.52 -18.82
N LEU A 122 -0.95 11.40 -19.52
CA LEU A 122 -0.39 11.39 -20.88
C LEU A 122 -1.30 12.15 -21.85
N ARG A 123 -2.61 11.89 -21.80
CA ARG A 123 -3.60 12.65 -22.58
C ARG A 123 -3.55 14.14 -22.27
N ARG A 124 -3.45 14.53 -21.00
CA ARG A 124 -3.34 15.94 -20.58
C ARG A 124 -2.07 16.62 -21.13
N ARG A 125 -1.04 15.85 -21.47
CA ARG A 125 0.19 16.32 -22.11
C ARG A 125 0.13 16.27 -23.63
N ASN A 126 -1.03 15.99 -24.23
CA ASN A 126 -1.23 15.78 -25.66
C ASN A 126 -0.39 14.64 -26.24
N CYS A 127 -0.06 13.64 -25.41
CA CYS A 127 0.57 12.39 -25.87
C CYS A 127 -0.51 11.50 -26.50
N ARG A 128 -0.26 10.98 -27.71
CA ARG A 128 -1.12 9.98 -28.35
C ARG A 128 -0.84 8.62 -27.71
N ILE A 129 -1.89 7.93 -27.28
CA ILE A 129 -1.79 6.67 -26.54
C ILE A 129 -2.30 5.56 -27.45
N PHE A 130 -1.50 4.53 -27.61
CA PHE A 130 -1.85 3.28 -28.28
C PHE A 130 -2.00 2.19 -27.22
N LEU A 131 -3.10 1.46 -27.25
CA LEU A 131 -3.35 0.35 -26.33
C LEU A 131 -3.14 -0.97 -27.06
N LEU A 132 -2.21 -1.79 -26.57
CA LEU A 132 -2.01 -3.17 -27.00
C LEU A 132 -2.42 -4.11 -25.87
N CYS A 133 -3.60 -4.71 -25.99
CA CYS A 133 -4.09 -5.73 -25.07
C CYS A 133 -3.83 -7.11 -25.67
N LEU A 134 -3.09 -7.96 -24.94
CA LEU A 134 -2.52 -9.19 -25.50
C LEU A 134 -3.47 -10.40 -25.51
N SER A 135 -4.59 -10.33 -24.78
CA SER A 135 -5.64 -11.34 -24.79
C SER A 135 -7.04 -10.71 -24.74
N ASP A 136 -8.05 -11.44 -25.19
CA ASP A 136 -9.46 -11.02 -25.10
C ASP A 136 -10.10 -11.34 -23.74
N GLY A 137 -9.31 -11.80 -22.75
CA GLY A 137 -9.80 -12.14 -21.42
C GLY A 137 -10.86 -13.25 -21.46
N ASN A 138 -10.75 -14.22 -22.36
CA ASN A 138 -11.82 -15.18 -22.62
C ASN A 138 -11.85 -16.40 -21.68
N TYR A 139 -11.18 -16.36 -20.52
CA TYR A 139 -11.20 -17.45 -19.53
C TYR A 139 -12.63 -17.91 -19.19
N ASP A 140 -13.52 -16.95 -18.92
CA ASP A 140 -14.93 -17.19 -18.58
C ASP A 140 -15.85 -17.31 -19.81
N LYS A 141 -15.29 -17.50 -21.02
CA LYS A 141 -16.02 -17.51 -22.30
C LYS A 141 -16.78 -16.20 -22.60
N LYS A 142 -16.25 -15.08 -22.12
CA LYS A 142 -16.83 -13.72 -22.26
C LYS A 142 -16.03 -12.79 -23.18
N GLY A 143 -15.08 -13.31 -23.96
CA GLY A 143 -14.19 -12.55 -24.82
C GLY A 143 -14.89 -11.52 -25.72
N PRO A 144 -15.98 -11.87 -26.45
CA PRO A 144 -16.71 -10.90 -27.27
C PRO A 144 -17.31 -9.74 -26.46
N THR A 145 -17.81 -10.00 -25.25
CA THR A 145 -18.34 -8.97 -24.36
C THR A 145 -17.22 -8.10 -23.80
N ARG A 146 -16.16 -8.72 -23.26
CA ARG A 146 -14.99 -8.01 -22.70
C ARG A 146 -14.26 -7.17 -23.74
N ARG A 147 -14.26 -7.62 -25.00
CA ARG A 147 -13.81 -6.82 -26.14
C ARG A 147 -14.60 -5.52 -26.26
N GLN A 148 -15.94 -5.56 -26.29
CA GLN A 148 -16.71 -4.33 -26.40
C GLN A 148 -16.48 -3.42 -25.18
N GLU A 149 -16.44 -4.00 -23.97
CA GLU A 149 -16.18 -3.28 -22.73
C GLU A 149 -14.82 -2.57 -22.75
N LEU A 150 -13.78 -3.21 -23.29
CA LEU A 150 -12.45 -2.60 -23.48
C LEU A 150 -12.50 -1.37 -24.38
N TRP A 151 -13.19 -1.44 -25.51
CA TRP A 151 -13.32 -0.32 -26.44
C TRP A 151 -14.06 0.85 -25.77
N ASP A 152 -15.22 0.57 -25.16
CA ASP A 152 -16.04 1.60 -24.49
C ASP A 152 -15.27 2.27 -23.34
N ALA A 153 -14.57 1.48 -22.52
CA ALA A 153 -13.78 1.98 -21.39
C ALA A 153 -12.59 2.82 -21.85
N SER A 154 -11.82 2.33 -22.83
CA SER A 154 -10.64 3.02 -23.38
C SER A 154 -11.03 4.34 -24.06
N GLU A 155 -12.13 4.34 -24.81
CA GLU A 155 -12.68 5.55 -25.43
C GLU A 155 -13.10 6.58 -24.38
N SER A 156 -13.72 6.14 -23.28
CA SER A 156 -14.10 7.03 -22.17
C SER A 156 -12.90 7.69 -21.48
N LEU A 157 -11.72 7.03 -21.48
CA LEU A 157 -10.46 7.59 -20.99
C LEU A 157 -9.80 8.54 -22.02
N GLY A 158 -10.25 8.49 -23.28
CA GLY A 158 -9.79 9.33 -24.38
C GLY A 158 -8.75 8.67 -25.30
N ILE A 159 -8.67 7.33 -25.29
CA ILE A 159 -7.92 6.56 -26.29
C ILE A 159 -8.83 6.39 -27.50
N LYS A 160 -8.35 6.69 -28.71
CA LYS A 160 -9.18 6.55 -29.90
C LYS A 160 -9.42 5.08 -30.24
N PRO A 161 -10.61 4.70 -30.75
CA PRO A 161 -10.88 3.32 -31.17
C PRO A 161 -9.88 2.73 -32.17
N GLU A 162 -9.32 3.58 -33.05
CA GLU A 162 -8.30 3.21 -34.04
C GLU A 162 -6.90 2.93 -33.43
N ASP A 163 -6.67 3.40 -32.21
CA ASP A 163 -5.42 3.24 -31.47
C ASP A 163 -5.47 2.05 -30.49
N ILE A 164 -6.57 1.28 -30.48
CA ILE A 164 -6.76 0.08 -29.66
C ILE A 164 -6.51 -1.17 -30.51
N THR A 165 -5.56 -1.98 -30.08
CA THR A 165 -5.26 -3.29 -30.66
C THR A 165 -5.49 -4.37 -29.61
N LEU A 166 -6.40 -5.29 -29.93
CA LEU A 166 -6.66 -6.48 -29.14
C LEU A 166 -6.14 -7.71 -29.88
N LEU A 167 -5.22 -8.45 -29.26
CA LEU A 167 -4.73 -9.70 -29.81
C LEU A 167 -5.64 -10.86 -29.39
N ASN A 168 -5.82 -11.80 -30.30
CA ASN A 168 -6.43 -13.10 -30.03
C ASN A 168 -5.51 -14.19 -30.61
N ALA A 169 -4.39 -14.41 -29.92
CA ALA A 169 -3.41 -15.42 -30.30
C ALA A 169 -3.62 -16.69 -29.47
N THR A 170 -3.53 -17.85 -30.09
CA THR A 170 -3.68 -19.16 -29.42
C THR A 170 -2.68 -19.38 -28.27
N HIS A 171 -1.50 -18.76 -28.35
CA HIS A 171 -0.44 -18.86 -27.34
C HIS A 171 -0.46 -17.74 -26.29
N LEU A 172 -1.43 -16.83 -26.35
CA LEU A 172 -1.63 -15.74 -25.39
C LEU A 172 -3.07 -15.77 -24.85
N GLN A 173 -3.62 -16.97 -24.67
CA GLN A 173 -4.96 -17.13 -24.11
C GLN A 173 -4.95 -16.81 -22.62
N ASP A 174 -6.03 -16.21 -22.16
CA ASP A 174 -6.27 -15.97 -20.74
C ASP A 174 -6.70 -17.27 -20.07
N ASP A 175 -5.72 -18.07 -19.63
CA ASP A 175 -5.93 -19.32 -18.92
C ASP A 175 -4.76 -19.56 -17.93
N PRO A 176 -5.04 -19.83 -16.64
CA PRO A 176 -4.00 -20.11 -15.64
C PRO A 176 -3.08 -21.30 -16.00
N ALA A 177 -3.54 -22.22 -16.85
CA ALA A 177 -2.75 -23.37 -17.32
C ALA A 177 -1.86 -23.03 -18.53
N VAL A 178 -2.04 -21.86 -19.15
CA VAL A 178 -1.30 -21.46 -20.35
C VAL A 178 -0.18 -20.50 -19.97
N GLU A 179 1.06 -20.96 -20.15
CA GLU A 179 2.23 -20.10 -20.00
C GLU A 179 2.44 -19.23 -21.25
N TRP A 180 2.52 -17.92 -21.05
CA TRP A 180 2.80 -16.99 -22.14
C TRP A 180 4.30 -16.93 -22.43
N LYS A 181 4.68 -17.32 -23.64
CA LYS A 181 6.08 -17.29 -24.07
C LYS A 181 6.58 -15.86 -24.23
N THR A 182 7.63 -15.51 -23.50
CA THR A 182 8.28 -14.19 -23.53
C THR A 182 8.66 -13.74 -24.93
N VAL A 183 9.20 -14.64 -25.75
CA VAL A 183 9.59 -14.35 -27.15
C VAL A 183 8.39 -13.92 -27.99
N THR A 184 7.23 -14.56 -27.82
CA THR A 184 6.01 -14.20 -28.56
C THR A 184 5.54 -12.80 -28.18
N ILE A 185 5.52 -12.49 -26.88
CA ILE A 185 5.14 -11.16 -26.39
C ILE A 185 6.15 -10.11 -26.88
N ALA A 186 7.45 -10.38 -26.74
CA ALA A 186 8.53 -9.47 -27.14
C ALA A 186 8.42 -9.08 -28.62
N ASN A 187 8.17 -10.06 -29.50
CA ASN A 187 7.95 -9.80 -30.91
C ASN A 187 6.70 -8.93 -31.17
N GLN A 188 5.61 -9.13 -30.43
CA GLN A 188 4.43 -8.28 -30.55
C GLN A 188 4.72 -6.85 -30.08
N ILE A 189 5.38 -6.68 -28.92
CA ILE A 189 5.75 -5.36 -28.40
C ILE A 189 6.65 -4.63 -29.40
N LEU A 190 7.74 -5.27 -29.84
CA LEU A 190 8.71 -4.68 -30.77
C LEU A 190 8.04 -4.25 -32.07
N LYS A 191 7.22 -5.14 -32.67
CA LYS A 191 6.46 -4.83 -33.88
C LYS A 191 5.60 -3.57 -33.73
N HIS A 192 4.91 -3.41 -32.61
CA HIS A 192 4.04 -2.25 -32.38
C HIS A 192 4.84 -0.99 -32.04
N LEU A 193 5.94 -1.10 -31.29
CA LEU A 193 6.83 0.03 -31.03
C LEU A 193 7.37 0.64 -32.33
N GLU A 194 7.83 -0.21 -33.26
CA GLU A 194 8.36 0.22 -34.55
C GLU A 194 7.26 0.76 -35.47
N ALA A 195 6.16 0.01 -35.65
CA ALA A 195 5.07 0.40 -36.54
C ALA A 195 4.38 1.70 -36.12
N LEU A 196 4.29 1.93 -34.80
CA LEU A 196 3.65 3.11 -34.23
C LEU A 196 4.65 4.20 -33.89
N ASP A 197 5.94 4.03 -34.15
CA ASP A 197 6.99 5.00 -33.80
C ASP A 197 6.87 5.52 -32.35
N ALA A 198 6.60 4.61 -31.41
CA ALA A 198 6.33 4.98 -30.02
C ALA A 198 7.62 5.39 -29.29
N ASP A 199 7.56 6.52 -28.57
CA ASP A 199 8.67 7.08 -27.79
C ASP A 199 8.55 6.81 -26.28
N LEU A 200 7.47 6.14 -25.88
CA LEU A 200 7.24 5.68 -24.51
C LEU A 200 6.53 4.33 -24.51
N LEU A 201 7.12 3.31 -23.87
CA LEU A 201 6.47 2.05 -23.53
C LEU A 201 6.03 2.10 -22.08
N VAL A 202 4.77 1.74 -21.79
CA VAL A 202 4.25 1.61 -20.43
C VAL A 202 3.68 0.20 -20.25
N THR A 203 4.08 -0.50 -19.19
CA THR A 203 3.54 -1.82 -18.86
C THR A 203 3.69 -2.17 -17.38
N PHE A 204 3.50 -3.43 -17.00
CA PHE A 204 3.64 -3.94 -15.64
C PHE A 204 5.11 -4.14 -15.22
N ASP A 205 5.36 -4.24 -13.92
CA ASP A 205 6.63 -4.67 -13.38
C ASP A 205 6.69 -6.21 -13.20
N LYS A 206 7.82 -6.69 -12.66
CA LYS A 206 8.10 -8.12 -12.45
C LYS A 206 7.10 -8.83 -11.56
N ASP A 207 6.52 -8.10 -10.61
CA ASP A 207 5.58 -8.64 -9.62
C ASP A 207 4.14 -8.62 -10.15
N GLY A 208 3.87 -8.06 -11.33
CA GLY A 208 2.57 -8.17 -12.00
C GLY A 208 1.39 -7.66 -11.17
N VAL A 209 1.59 -6.61 -10.38
CA VAL A 209 0.67 -5.99 -9.39
C VAL A 209 0.29 -6.88 -8.21
N SER A 210 -0.12 -8.11 -8.47
CA SER A 210 -0.56 -9.10 -7.48
C SER A 210 0.03 -10.48 -7.72
N GLY A 211 1.16 -10.56 -8.43
CA GLY A 211 1.79 -11.80 -8.85
C GLY A 211 1.09 -12.44 -10.06
N HIS A 212 0.38 -11.66 -10.89
CA HIS A 212 -0.33 -12.23 -12.03
C HIS A 212 0.67 -12.74 -13.08
N PRO A 213 0.64 -14.03 -13.48
CA PRO A 213 1.62 -14.59 -14.42
C PRO A 213 1.68 -13.85 -15.75
N ASN A 214 0.53 -13.55 -16.36
CA ASN A 214 0.49 -12.83 -17.64
C ASN A 214 1.09 -11.42 -17.56
N HIS A 215 0.90 -10.71 -16.45
CA HIS A 215 1.46 -9.37 -16.26
C HIS A 215 2.99 -9.46 -16.13
N SER A 216 3.45 -10.42 -15.33
CA SER A 216 4.88 -10.69 -15.12
C SER A 216 5.55 -11.12 -16.43
N ALA A 217 4.88 -11.93 -17.25
CA ALA A 217 5.36 -12.35 -18.57
C ALA A 217 5.58 -11.16 -19.51
N ILE A 218 4.70 -10.14 -19.46
CA ILE A 218 4.90 -8.90 -20.22
C ILE A 218 6.13 -8.14 -19.75
N TYR A 219 6.36 -8.06 -18.44
CA TYR A 219 7.59 -7.47 -17.89
C TYR A 219 8.83 -8.23 -18.39
N TYR A 220 8.89 -9.55 -18.27
CA TYR A 220 10.06 -10.32 -18.68
C TYR A 220 10.32 -10.26 -20.20
N ALA A 221 9.27 -10.22 -21.01
CA ALA A 221 9.40 -9.98 -22.44
C ALA A 221 9.99 -8.59 -22.73
N THR A 222 9.51 -7.56 -22.02
CA THR A 222 10.01 -6.19 -22.15
C THR A 222 11.46 -6.07 -21.67
N ALA A 223 11.79 -6.67 -20.53
CA ALA A 223 13.14 -6.75 -19.99
C ALA A 223 14.10 -7.43 -20.98
N SER A 224 13.68 -8.54 -21.60
CA SER A 224 14.47 -9.22 -22.64
C SER A 224 14.75 -8.32 -23.85
N LEU A 225 13.80 -7.47 -24.27
CA LEU A 225 14.02 -6.48 -25.33
C LEU A 225 15.03 -5.40 -24.90
N CYS A 226 14.95 -4.93 -23.65
CA CYS A 226 15.90 -3.96 -23.09
C CYS A 226 17.33 -4.52 -23.06
N LEU A 227 17.50 -5.74 -22.54
CA LEU A 227 18.80 -6.42 -22.47
C LEU A 227 19.42 -6.65 -23.84
N SER A 228 18.59 -6.98 -24.83
CA SER A 228 19.04 -7.23 -26.20
C SER A 228 19.29 -5.94 -26.99
N GLY A 229 19.06 -4.76 -26.40
CA GLY A 229 19.17 -3.47 -27.09
C GLY A 229 18.18 -3.31 -28.25
N MET A 230 17.05 -4.02 -28.22
CA MET A 230 16.06 -4.01 -29.30
C MET A 230 15.01 -2.91 -29.13
N ILE A 231 14.85 -2.34 -27.93
CA ILE A 231 14.00 -1.17 -27.74
C ILE A 231 14.60 0.02 -28.49
N PRO A 232 13.82 0.76 -29.31
CA PRO A 232 14.34 1.92 -30.03
C PRO A 232 14.99 2.93 -29.07
N ASN A 233 16.17 3.46 -29.39
CA ASN A 233 16.96 4.33 -28.50
C ASN A 233 16.22 5.57 -27.95
N LYS A 234 15.21 6.07 -28.67
CA LYS A 234 14.39 7.20 -28.24
C LYS A 234 13.23 6.81 -27.31
N CYS A 235 12.93 5.52 -27.22
CA CYS A 235 11.81 4.98 -26.48
C CYS A 235 12.21 4.74 -25.03
N LYS A 236 11.53 5.41 -24.11
CA LYS A 236 11.66 5.14 -22.66
C LYS A 236 10.72 4.01 -22.28
N VAL A 237 11.12 3.18 -21.32
CA VAL A 237 10.28 2.10 -20.81
C VAL A 237 9.93 2.38 -19.35
N LEU A 238 8.62 2.47 -19.06
CA LEU A 238 8.09 2.64 -17.72
C LEU A 238 7.29 1.41 -17.28
N THR A 239 7.58 0.91 -16.09
CA THR A 239 6.87 -0.22 -15.48
C THR A 239 6.07 0.26 -14.26
N LEU A 240 4.83 -0.21 -14.12
CA LEU A 240 3.96 0.12 -13.00
C LEU A 240 4.44 -0.60 -11.75
N GLU A 241 4.76 0.15 -10.70
CA GLU A 241 5.23 -0.43 -9.44
C GLU A 241 4.12 -1.22 -8.74
N SER A 242 4.39 -2.48 -8.48
CA SER A 242 3.64 -3.34 -7.58
C SER A 242 3.84 -2.89 -6.14
N VAL A 243 2.73 -2.82 -5.39
CA VAL A 243 2.77 -2.48 -3.97
C VAL A 243 2.09 -3.55 -3.12
N ASN A 244 2.52 -3.64 -1.86
CA ASN A 244 1.91 -4.51 -0.88
C ASN A 244 0.40 -4.20 -0.69
N LEU A 245 -0.30 -5.16 -0.07
CA LEU A 245 -1.76 -5.10 0.10
C LEU A 245 -2.23 -3.85 0.85
N CYS A 246 -1.47 -3.40 1.87
CA CYS A 246 -1.81 -2.20 2.63
C CYS A 246 -1.78 -0.96 1.71
N ARG A 247 -0.64 -0.69 1.07
CA ARG A 247 -0.49 0.44 0.14
C ARG A 247 -1.48 0.39 -1.01
N LYS A 248 -1.83 -0.82 -1.46
CA LYS A 248 -2.80 -1.04 -2.54
C LYS A 248 -4.18 -0.47 -2.21
N TYR A 249 -4.65 -0.55 -0.96
CA TYR A 249 -6.03 -0.24 -0.57
C TYR A 249 -6.19 1.00 0.33
N VAL A 250 -5.15 1.81 0.53
CA VAL A 250 -5.22 3.05 1.33
C VAL A 250 -5.48 4.32 0.50
N SER A 251 -5.76 4.18 -0.79
CA SER A 251 -6.12 5.28 -1.70
C SER A 251 -5.15 6.47 -1.62
N ILE A 252 -5.65 7.70 -1.41
CA ILE A 252 -4.84 8.94 -1.31
C ILE A 252 -3.88 8.95 -0.13
N LEU A 253 -4.06 8.07 0.87
CA LEU A 253 -3.16 8.01 2.01
C LEU A 253 -1.79 7.48 1.62
N ASP A 254 -1.64 6.83 0.46
CA ASP A 254 -0.32 6.45 -0.07
C ASP A 254 0.49 7.63 -0.63
N LEU A 255 -0.09 8.83 -0.70
CA LEU A 255 0.50 9.99 -1.34
C LEU A 255 1.87 10.37 -0.78
N PRO A 256 2.09 10.52 0.55
CA PRO A 256 3.41 10.88 1.08
C PRO A 256 4.47 9.85 0.70
N ILE A 257 4.14 8.56 0.79
CA ILE A 257 5.06 7.45 0.47
C ILE A 257 5.42 7.48 -1.02
N THR A 258 4.44 7.66 -1.90
CA THR A 258 4.68 7.78 -3.35
C THR A 258 5.57 8.98 -3.68
N LEU A 259 5.31 10.15 -3.10
CA LEU A 259 6.08 11.37 -3.39
C LEU A 259 7.54 11.28 -2.88
N LEU A 260 7.79 10.46 -1.86
CA LEU A 260 9.12 10.27 -1.28
C LEU A 260 9.93 9.16 -1.96
N LEU A 261 9.29 8.05 -2.31
CA LEU A 261 10.00 6.83 -2.73
C LEU A 261 10.02 6.60 -4.24
N SER A 262 8.99 7.05 -4.97
CA SER A 262 8.86 6.73 -6.38
C SER A 262 9.59 7.75 -7.26
N THR A 263 10.18 7.31 -8.36
CA THR A 263 10.90 8.19 -9.31
C THR A 263 9.92 8.94 -10.21
N ASN A 264 8.99 8.20 -10.81
CA ASN A 264 7.93 8.73 -11.66
C ASN A 264 6.57 8.46 -11.01
N TRP A 265 5.67 9.43 -11.12
CA TRP A 265 4.31 9.27 -10.63
C TRP A 265 3.29 10.11 -11.40
N SER A 266 2.03 9.74 -11.25
CA SER A 266 0.86 10.51 -11.67
C SER A 266 -0.20 10.44 -10.58
N VAL A 267 -0.63 11.60 -10.09
CA VAL A 267 -1.72 11.75 -9.13
C VAL A 267 -2.90 12.45 -9.80
N LEU A 268 -4.07 11.83 -9.71
CA LEU A 268 -5.31 12.35 -10.27
C LEU A 268 -6.04 13.29 -9.32
N SER A 269 -6.74 14.26 -9.92
CA SER A 269 -7.76 15.03 -9.22
C SER A 269 -8.99 14.17 -8.95
N TRP A 270 -9.90 14.67 -8.13
CA TRP A 270 -11.14 13.98 -7.82
C TRP A 270 -12.04 13.78 -9.04
N GLU A 271 -12.05 14.75 -9.96
CA GLU A 271 -12.77 14.65 -11.24
C GLU A 271 -12.18 13.58 -12.14
N SER A 272 -10.86 13.58 -12.31
CA SER A 272 -10.17 12.57 -13.11
C SER A 272 -10.29 11.18 -12.52
N ARG A 273 -10.22 11.03 -11.19
CA ARG A 273 -10.49 9.76 -10.50
C ARG A 273 -11.87 9.22 -10.86
N ARG A 274 -12.91 10.06 -10.83
CA ARG A 274 -14.26 9.63 -11.19
C ARG A 274 -14.37 9.17 -12.64
N ALA A 275 -13.63 9.81 -13.56
CA ALA A 275 -13.55 9.35 -14.94
C ALA A 275 -12.97 7.94 -15.04
N VAL A 276 -11.87 7.63 -14.33
CA VAL A 276 -11.30 6.27 -14.27
C VAL A 276 -12.26 5.28 -13.63
N GLN A 277 -12.92 5.64 -12.53
CA GLN A 277 -13.92 4.76 -11.89
C GLN A 277 -15.12 4.49 -12.81
N ASN A 278 -15.52 5.46 -13.64
CA ASN A 278 -16.58 5.28 -14.62
C ASN A 278 -16.12 4.37 -15.77
N ALA A 279 -14.89 4.53 -16.26
CA ALA A 279 -14.29 3.62 -17.24
C ALA A 279 -14.27 2.18 -16.71
N MET A 280 -13.84 1.97 -15.46
CA MET A 280 -13.86 0.64 -14.84
C MET A 280 -15.28 0.07 -14.72
N ARG A 281 -16.30 0.90 -14.51
CA ARG A 281 -17.71 0.45 -14.48
C ARG A 281 -18.27 0.06 -15.85
N LEU A 282 -17.61 0.44 -16.95
CA LEU A 282 -17.98 -0.02 -18.29
C LEU A 282 -17.60 -1.49 -18.51
N HIS A 283 -16.63 -2.02 -17.76
CA HIS A 283 -16.32 -3.46 -17.64
C HIS A 283 -17.35 -4.23 -16.82
N ARG A 284 -18.64 -4.10 -17.18
CA ARG A 284 -19.78 -4.62 -16.40
C ARG A 284 -19.64 -6.11 -16.11
N SER A 285 -19.17 -6.89 -17.07
CA SER A 285 -18.99 -8.33 -16.96
C SER A 285 -17.93 -8.75 -15.92
N GLN A 286 -17.08 -7.81 -15.52
CA GLN A 286 -15.95 -7.98 -14.59
C GLN A 286 -16.17 -7.31 -13.22
N MET A 287 -17.26 -6.55 -13.06
CA MET A 287 -17.58 -5.82 -11.83
C MET A 287 -18.24 -6.71 -10.76
N VAL A 288 -17.45 -7.63 -10.20
CA VAL A 288 -17.80 -8.43 -9.02
C VAL A 288 -17.66 -7.65 -7.71
N TRP A 289 -18.21 -8.14 -6.59
CA TRP A 289 -18.32 -7.39 -5.33
C TRP A 289 -16.96 -6.85 -4.81
N PHE A 290 -15.90 -7.65 -4.87
CA PHE A 290 -14.57 -7.21 -4.41
C PHE A 290 -13.91 -6.24 -5.40
N ARG A 291 -14.32 -6.24 -6.68
CA ARG A 291 -13.91 -5.24 -7.66
C ARG A 291 -14.48 -3.86 -7.31
N GLN A 292 -15.69 -3.81 -6.73
CA GLN A 292 -16.26 -2.54 -6.24
C GLN A 292 -15.40 -1.95 -5.11
N LEU A 293 -14.92 -2.80 -4.19
CA LEU A 293 -13.99 -2.37 -3.13
C LEU A 293 -12.68 -1.86 -3.73
N TYR A 294 -12.14 -2.55 -4.74
CA TYR A 294 -10.96 -2.08 -5.46
C TYR A 294 -11.19 -0.69 -6.09
N VAL A 295 -12.28 -0.49 -6.82
CA VAL A 295 -12.63 0.81 -7.43
C VAL A 295 -12.77 1.92 -6.37
N ALA A 296 -13.28 1.58 -5.19
CA ALA A 296 -13.46 2.53 -4.09
C ALA A 296 -12.17 2.87 -3.36
N PHE A 297 -11.30 1.90 -3.08
CA PHE A 297 -10.20 2.06 -2.13
C PHE A 297 -8.80 1.93 -2.74
N SER A 298 -8.68 1.38 -3.95
CA SER A 298 -7.38 1.17 -4.57
C SER A 298 -6.65 2.48 -4.80
N ARG A 299 -5.35 2.51 -4.48
CA ARG A 299 -4.49 3.62 -4.86
C ARG A 299 -4.36 3.74 -6.38
N TYR A 300 -4.40 2.65 -7.14
CA TYR A 300 -4.25 2.68 -8.61
C TYR A 300 -5.38 3.42 -9.32
N MET A 301 -6.52 3.66 -8.65
CA MET A 301 -7.59 4.52 -9.15
C MET A 301 -7.26 6.02 -9.07
N VAL A 302 -6.18 6.40 -8.39
CA VAL A 302 -5.82 7.80 -8.11
C VAL A 302 -4.35 8.10 -8.34
N ILE A 303 -3.47 7.16 -8.02
CA ILE A 303 -2.02 7.31 -8.02
C ILE A 303 -1.42 6.14 -8.80
N ASN A 304 -0.66 6.45 -9.84
CA ASN A 304 0.31 5.51 -10.40
C ASN A 304 1.70 5.96 -9.99
N SER A 305 2.52 5.00 -9.57
CA SER A 305 3.95 5.17 -9.44
C SER A 305 4.65 4.20 -10.38
N LEU A 306 5.64 4.70 -11.10
CA LEU A 306 6.28 4.01 -12.22
C LEU A 306 7.79 4.08 -12.06
N CYS A 307 8.46 3.01 -12.44
CA CYS A 307 9.92 2.94 -12.54
C CYS A 307 10.33 3.01 -14.01
N GLU A 308 11.37 3.78 -14.33
CA GLU A 308 12.00 3.71 -15.65
C GLU A 308 13.00 2.56 -15.61
N ILE A 309 12.95 1.66 -16.60
CA ILE A 309 13.92 0.58 -16.72
C ILE A 309 14.75 0.79 -17.99
N ASN A 310 16.07 0.63 -17.85
CA ASN A 310 17.01 0.56 -18.95
C ASN A 310 17.79 -0.76 -18.90
N GLN A 311 18.70 -0.97 -19.86
CA GLN A 311 19.51 -2.19 -19.93
C GLN A 311 20.25 -2.47 -18.60
N SER A 312 20.95 -1.49 -18.04
CA SER A 312 21.72 -1.68 -16.79
C SER A 312 20.84 -1.97 -15.57
N ASP A 313 19.67 -1.33 -15.48
CA ASP A 313 18.74 -1.57 -14.38
C ASP A 313 18.24 -3.02 -14.41
N VAL A 314 17.89 -3.51 -15.60
CA VAL A 314 17.40 -4.88 -15.80
C VAL A 314 18.50 -5.91 -15.53
N GLU A 315 19.73 -5.66 -15.99
CA GLU A 315 20.88 -6.53 -15.67
C GLU A 315 21.06 -6.65 -14.15
N PHE A 316 20.99 -5.54 -13.41
CA PHE A 316 21.10 -5.54 -11.96
C PHE A 316 19.93 -6.25 -11.28
N GLU A 317 18.69 -6.05 -11.74
CA GLU A 317 17.52 -6.72 -11.15
C GLU A 317 17.57 -8.24 -11.32
N ILE A 318 17.95 -8.74 -12.50
CA ILE A 318 18.02 -10.18 -12.79
C ILE A 318 19.13 -10.87 -12.01
N LEU A 319 20.26 -10.19 -11.77
CA LEU A 319 21.35 -10.74 -10.97
C LEU A 319 21.00 -10.87 -9.47
N ASN A 320 20.01 -10.12 -9.00
CA ASN A 320 19.60 -10.09 -7.59
C ASN A 320 18.29 -10.85 -7.30
N SER A 321 17.65 -11.42 -8.33
CA SER A 321 16.44 -12.26 -8.22
C SER A 321 16.78 -13.75 -8.20
#